data_AF-A0A963LR26-F1
#
_entry.id   AF-A0A963LR26-F1
#
_cell.length_a   1.000
_cell.length_b   1.000
_cell.length_c   1.000
_cell.angle_alpha   90.00
_cell.angle_beta   90.00
_cell.angle_gamma   90.00
#
_symmetry.space_group_name_H-M   'P 1'
#
loop_
_entity.id
_entity.type
_entity.pdbx_description
1 polymer ?
#
loop_
_entity_poly.entity_id
_entity_poly.type
_entity_poly.pdbx_seq_one_letter_code
_entity_poly.pdbx_strand_id
1 'polypeptide(L)'
;MVRLQFSIELQYAIAPPGCDFIFNIHAAQTAQQTVVEESLQLSQALPSNLYTDPVTHTRYLRMKADPGPLSVRYQATVDVNHFQTDPAQLAELPVAELPGEVLPYLYPSRYCQSDRLLRFANVEFGHLWHGYSRVQAIRDWVVERVTFRSNSSDGNTSAVDTLVEKVGVCRDFAHLMIALCRALNIPARFATGID
;
A
#
# COMPACT_ATOMS: atom_id res chain seq x y z
N MET A 1 -11.06 -15.18 12.99
CA MET A 1 -11.88 -14.67 11.87
C MET A 1 -12.53 -13.36 12.32
N VAL A 2 -12.37 -12.30 11.53
CA VAL A 2 -12.95 -10.97 11.75
C VAL A 2 -13.85 -10.66 10.56
N ARG A 3 -15.07 -10.15 10.80
CA ARG A 3 -15.96 -9.65 9.75
C ARG A 3 -15.97 -8.13 9.79
N LEU A 4 -15.72 -7.50 8.64
CA LEU A 4 -15.74 -6.05 8.47
C LEU A 4 -16.79 -5.67 7.45
N GLN A 5 -17.52 -4.59 7.72
CA GLN A 5 -18.45 -3.97 6.77
C GLN A 5 -18.02 -2.53 6.58
N PHE A 6 -17.90 -2.08 5.33
CA PHE A 6 -17.47 -0.73 5.02
C PHE A 6 -18.16 -0.16 3.79
N SER A 7 -18.09 1.16 3.67
CA SER A 7 -18.54 1.90 2.49
C SER A 7 -17.56 3.02 2.14
N ILE A 8 -17.26 3.15 0.86
CA ILE A 8 -16.51 4.25 0.27
C ILE A 8 -17.47 5.06 -0.61
N GLU A 9 -17.42 6.38 -0.51
CA GLU A 9 -18.09 7.30 -1.42
C GLU A 9 -17.12 8.37 -1.90
N LEU A 10 -17.00 8.51 -3.22
CA LEU A 10 -16.16 9.50 -3.88
C LEU A 10 -17.03 10.37 -4.78
N GLN A 11 -16.82 11.69 -4.74
CA GLN A 11 -17.56 12.65 -5.55
C GLN A 11 -16.59 13.50 -6.37
N TYR A 12 -16.87 13.62 -7.66
CA TYR A 12 -16.06 14.37 -8.61
C TYR A 12 -16.94 15.29 -9.46
N ALA A 13 -16.41 16.47 -9.79
CA ALA A 13 -16.95 17.34 -10.83
C ALA A 13 -16.08 17.21 -12.08
N ILE A 14 -16.58 16.52 -13.10
CA ILE A 14 -15.82 16.19 -14.31
C ILE A 14 -15.95 17.32 -15.33
N ALA A 15 -14.82 17.93 -15.71
CA ALA A 15 -14.77 18.92 -16.76
C ALA A 15 -14.88 18.29 -18.17
N PRO A 16 -15.34 19.03 -19.19
CA PRO A 16 -15.29 18.58 -20.58
C PRO A 16 -13.86 18.24 -21.04
N PRO A 17 -13.65 17.20 -21.88
CA PRO A 17 -14.65 16.36 -22.55
C PRO A 17 -15.06 15.08 -21.78
N GLY A 18 -14.75 14.99 -20.49
CA GLY A 18 -14.84 13.76 -19.70
C GLY A 18 -13.46 13.35 -19.19
N CYS A 19 -13.39 12.24 -18.44
CA CYS A 19 -12.12 11.78 -17.85
C CYS A 19 -12.08 10.25 -17.74
N ASP A 20 -10.92 9.66 -18.05
CA ASP A 20 -10.65 8.25 -17.80
C ASP A 20 -10.19 8.05 -16.35
N PHE A 21 -10.77 7.05 -15.69
CA PHE A 21 -10.48 6.70 -14.30
C PHE A 21 -9.95 5.28 -14.18
N ILE A 22 -9.04 5.12 -13.23
CA ILE A 22 -8.65 3.83 -12.66
C ILE A 22 -8.81 3.94 -11.15
N PHE A 23 -9.83 3.29 -10.61
CA PHE A 23 -10.09 3.23 -9.18
C PHE A 23 -9.54 1.95 -8.58
N ASN A 24 -8.96 2.06 -7.38
CA ASN A 24 -8.58 0.94 -6.53
C ASN A 24 -9.37 1.04 -5.21
N ILE A 25 -10.65 0.67 -5.27
CA ILE A 25 -11.61 0.79 -4.15
C ILE A 25 -12.22 -0.56 -3.74
N HIS A 26 -12.08 -1.58 -4.60
CA HIS A 26 -12.67 -2.89 -4.35
C HIS A 26 -11.82 -3.68 -3.36
N ALA A 27 -12.48 -4.42 -2.47
CA ALA A 27 -11.80 -5.35 -1.57
C ALA A 27 -11.14 -6.48 -2.37
N ALA A 28 -9.86 -6.75 -2.10
CA ALA A 28 -9.14 -7.88 -2.68
C ALA A 28 -9.73 -9.21 -2.20
N GLN A 29 -9.66 -10.24 -3.05
CA GLN A 29 -9.92 -11.62 -2.67
C GLN A 29 -8.59 -12.35 -2.59
N THR A 30 -8.29 -12.94 -1.43
CA THR A 30 -7.02 -13.63 -1.18
C THR A 30 -7.29 -14.91 -0.38
N ALA A 31 -6.27 -15.73 -0.17
CA ALA A 31 -6.38 -16.91 0.69
C ALA A 31 -6.88 -16.56 2.11
N GLN A 32 -6.64 -15.33 2.60
CA GLN A 32 -6.96 -14.90 3.95
C GLN A 32 -8.04 -13.81 4.03
N GLN A 33 -8.66 -13.47 2.90
CA GLN A 33 -9.74 -12.48 2.84
C GLN A 33 -10.76 -12.89 1.79
N THR A 34 -12.01 -13.04 2.21
CA THR A 34 -13.15 -13.37 1.34
C THR A 34 -14.11 -12.19 1.29
N VAL A 35 -14.55 -11.81 0.09
CA VAL A 35 -15.64 -10.84 -0.10
C VAL A 35 -16.96 -11.60 0.00
N VAL A 36 -17.74 -11.34 1.04
CA VAL A 36 -19.03 -12.00 1.31
C VAL A 36 -20.13 -11.37 0.46
N GLU A 37 -20.14 -10.04 0.41
CA GLU A 37 -21.09 -9.24 -0.34
C GLU A 37 -20.38 -7.96 -0.80
N GLU A 38 -20.69 -7.49 -2.00
CA GLU A 38 -20.24 -6.20 -2.49
C GLU A 38 -21.25 -5.55 -3.44
N SER A 39 -21.26 -4.23 -3.49
CA SER A 39 -22.04 -3.46 -4.46
C SER A 39 -21.29 -2.21 -4.93
N LEU A 40 -21.42 -1.90 -6.22
CA LEU A 40 -20.89 -0.70 -6.84
C LEU A 40 -22.06 0.10 -7.43
N GLN A 41 -22.17 1.37 -7.04
CA GLN A 41 -23.16 2.30 -7.57
C GLN A 41 -22.45 3.50 -8.18
N LEU A 42 -22.85 3.84 -9.41
CA LEU A 42 -22.36 4.99 -10.16
C LEU A 42 -23.53 5.92 -10.44
N SER A 43 -23.37 7.23 -10.24
CA SER A 43 -24.42 8.21 -10.54
C SER A 43 -24.68 8.38 -12.04
N GLN A 44 -23.72 7.98 -12.87
CA GLN A 44 -23.82 7.99 -14.33
C GLN A 44 -23.92 6.55 -14.85
N ALA A 45 -24.69 6.33 -15.91
CA ALA A 45 -24.86 5.02 -16.55
C ALA A 45 -23.67 4.72 -17.48
N LEU A 46 -22.53 4.34 -16.90
CA LEU A 46 -21.27 4.17 -17.61
C LEU A 46 -20.85 2.69 -17.69
N PRO A 47 -20.26 2.24 -18.82
CA PRO A 47 -19.60 0.94 -18.85
C PRO A 47 -18.39 0.96 -17.91
N SER A 48 -18.20 -0.12 -17.16
CA SER A 48 -17.04 -0.30 -16.28
C SER A 48 -16.39 -1.66 -16.51
N ASN A 49 -15.07 -1.72 -16.31
CA ASN A 49 -14.28 -2.92 -16.51
C ASN A 49 -13.41 -3.16 -15.28
N LEU A 50 -13.56 -4.34 -14.68
CA LEU A 50 -12.78 -4.76 -13.53
C LEU A 50 -11.62 -5.65 -13.97
N TYR A 51 -10.41 -5.30 -13.56
CA TYR A 51 -9.21 -6.13 -13.72
C TYR A 51 -8.65 -6.49 -12.35
N THR A 52 -8.36 -7.77 -12.13
CA THR A 52 -7.69 -8.25 -10.91
C THR A 52 -6.25 -8.58 -11.23
N ASP A 53 -5.32 -7.91 -10.56
CA ASP A 53 -3.90 -8.21 -10.69
C ASP A 53 -3.60 -9.61 -10.11
N PRO A 54 -2.95 -10.52 -10.87
CA PRO A 54 -2.79 -11.91 -10.44
C PRO A 54 -1.80 -12.09 -9.28
N VAL A 55 -0.93 -11.11 -9.02
CA VAL A 55 0.13 -11.21 -7.99
C VAL A 55 -0.32 -10.55 -6.67
N THR A 56 -0.88 -9.35 -6.76
CA THR A 56 -1.29 -8.56 -5.59
C THR A 56 -2.75 -8.77 -5.22
N HIS A 57 -3.56 -9.34 -6.13
CA HIS A 57 -5.01 -9.42 -6.02
C HIS A 57 -5.71 -8.05 -5.91
N THR A 58 -5.00 -6.98 -6.28
CA THR A 58 -5.56 -5.63 -6.37
C THR A 58 -6.60 -5.59 -7.48
N ARG A 59 -7.75 -4.97 -7.22
CA ARG A 59 -8.88 -4.92 -8.14
C ARG A 59 -9.06 -3.49 -8.68
N TYR A 60 -8.71 -3.31 -9.94
CA TYR A 60 -8.78 -2.04 -10.65
C TYR A 60 -10.08 -1.91 -11.42
N LEU A 61 -10.90 -0.93 -11.03
CA LEU A 61 -12.09 -0.52 -11.77
C LEU A 61 -11.72 0.56 -12.77
N ARG A 62 -11.90 0.29 -14.06
CA ARG A 62 -11.61 1.21 -15.16
C ARG A 62 -12.90 1.66 -15.82
N MET A 63 -13.01 2.96 -16.08
CA MET A 63 -14.17 3.56 -16.72
C MET A 63 -13.82 4.92 -17.31
N LYS A 64 -14.63 5.39 -18.25
CA LYS A 64 -14.60 6.76 -18.75
C LYS A 64 -15.86 7.47 -18.27
N ALA A 65 -15.70 8.58 -17.57
CA ALA A 65 -16.81 9.40 -17.09
C ALA A 65 -17.13 10.54 -18.05
N ASP A 66 -18.42 10.85 -18.18
CA ASP A 66 -18.91 11.98 -18.95
C ASP A 66 -18.78 13.28 -18.15
N PRO A 67 -18.77 14.46 -18.81
CA PRO A 67 -18.76 15.75 -18.13
C PRO A 67 -19.94 15.91 -17.17
N GLY A 68 -19.69 16.50 -16.01
CA GLY A 68 -20.69 16.71 -14.96
C GLY A 68 -20.37 15.96 -13.67
N PRO A 69 -21.33 15.87 -12.73
CA PRO A 69 -21.12 15.22 -11.44
C PRO A 69 -21.01 13.70 -11.59
N LEU A 70 -20.01 13.12 -10.94
CA LEU A 70 -19.82 11.68 -10.79
C LEU A 70 -19.77 11.35 -9.29
N SER A 71 -20.67 10.48 -8.83
CA SER A 71 -20.59 9.81 -7.54
C SER A 71 -20.27 8.34 -7.76
N VAL A 72 -19.27 7.84 -7.03
CA VAL A 72 -18.86 6.43 -7.00
C VAL A 72 -19.01 5.94 -5.58
N ARG A 73 -19.93 5.01 -5.36
CA ARG A 73 -20.16 4.38 -4.06
C ARG A 73 -19.86 2.90 -4.16
N TYR A 74 -18.97 2.42 -3.30
CA TYR A 74 -18.65 1.01 -3.16
C TYR A 74 -18.90 0.57 -1.72
N GLN A 75 -19.61 -0.53 -1.54
CA GLN A 75 -19.89 -1.12 -0.23
C GLN A 75 -19.50 -2.59 -0.26
N ALA A 76 -18.92 -3.08 0.83
CA ALA A 76 -18.60 -4.49 0.94
C ALA A 76 -18.62 -4.99 2.39
N THR A 77 -18.91 -6.28 2.51
CA THR A 77 -18.71 -7.07 3.71
C THR A 77 -17.63 -8.10 3.42
N VAL A 78 -16.59 -8.13 4.23
CA VAL A 78 -15.44 -9.04 4.07
C VAL A 78 -15.20 -9.85 5.33
N ASP A 79 -14.85 -11.12 5.14
CA ASP A 79 -14.32 -11.99 6.18
C ASP A 79 -12.80 -12.06 6.05
N VAL A 80 -12.09 -11.73 7.11
CA VAL A 80 -10.63 -11.75 7.18
C VAL A 80 -10.17 -12.81 8.19
N ASN A 81 -9.29 -13.68 7.74
CA ASN A 81 -8.67 -14.71 8.57
C ASN A 81 -7.15 -14.56 8.53
N HIS A 82 -6.62 -13.59 9.28
CA HIS A 82 -5.19 -13.35 9.33
C HIS A 82 -4.42 -14.59 9.82
N PHE A 83 -3.35 -14.91 9.11
CA PHE A 83 -2.32 -15.79 9.64
C PHE A 83 -1.59 -15.05 10.78
N GLN A 84 -1.49 -15.71 11.93
CA GLN A 84 -0.80 -15.19 13.11
C GLN A 84 0.26 -16.19 13.53
N THR A 85 1.45 -15.69 13.84
CA THR A 85 2.57 -16.48 14.36
C THR A 85 3.40 -15.60 15.28
N ASP A 86 4.24 -16.23 16.10
CA ASP A 86 5.18 -15.53 16.96
C ASP A 86 6.24 -14.79 16.11
N PRO A 87 6.35 -13.45 16.23
CA PRO A 87 7.43 -12.67 15.64
C PRO A 87 8.84 -13.24 15.84
N ALA A 88 9.12 -13.82 17.01
CA ALA A 88 10.44 -14.34 17.34
C ALA A 88 10.84 -15.55 16.46
N GLN A 89 9.87 -16.18 15.79
CA GLN A 89 10.09 -17.34 14.92
C GLN A 89 10.25 -16.96 13.44
N LEU A 90 10.13 -15.67 13.11
CA LEU A 90 10.22 -15.19 11.74
C LEU A 90 11.63 -14.67 11.43
N ALA A 91 12.43 -15.51 10.77
CA ALA A 91 13.73 -15.14 10.24
C ALA A 91 13.62 -14.56 8.82
N GLU A 92 14.59 -13.73 8.44
CA GLU A 92 14.76 -13.33 7.05
C GLU A 92 15.34 -14.47 6.22
N LEU A 93 14.90 -14.59 4.96
CA LEU A 93 15.50 -15.52 4.01
C LEU A 93 16.70 -14.84 3.31
N PRO A 94 17.83 -15.55 3.14
CA PRO A 94 18.89 -15.09 2.26
C PRO A 94 18.36 -14.81 0.86
N VAL A 95 18.91 -13.80 0.17
CA VAL A 95 18.45 -13.43 -1.19
C VAL A 95 18.50 -14.61 -2.17
N ALA A 96 19.46 -15.52 -2.01
CA ALA A 96 19.59 -16.73 -2.82
C ALA A 96 18.44 -17.73 -2.65
N GLU A 97 17.66 -17.64 -1.56
CA GLU A 97 16.56 -18.54 -1.21
C GLU A 97 15.18 -17.87 -1.35
N LEU A 98 15.13 -16.60 -1.76
CA LEU A 98 13.87 -15.89 -1.94
C LEU A 98 13.06 -16.49 -3.10
N PRO A 99 11.74 -16.68 -2.93
CA PRO A 99 10.85 -17.02 -4.03
C PRO A 99 10.89 -15.95 -5.15
N GLY A 100 10.76 -16.38 -6.40
CA GLY A 100 10.90 -15.49 -7.56
C GLY A 100 9.88 -14.34 -7.56
N GLU A 101 8.67 -14.59 -7.08
CA GLU A 101 7.56 -13.64 -7.04
C GLU A 101 7.77 -12.45 -6.10
N VAL A 102 8.71 -12.56 -5.14
CA VAL A 102 9.00 -11.45 -4.21
C VAL A 102 10.20 -10.60 -4.64
N LEU A 103 11.01 -11.07 -5.60
CA LEU A 103 12.19 -10.36 -6.08
C LEU A 103 11.91 -8.93 -6.57
N PRO A 104 10.79 -8.65 -7.29
CA PRO A 104 10.46 -7.27 -7.68
C PRO A 104 10.36 -6.30 -6.50
N TYR A 105 10.04 -6.80 -5.29
CA TYR A 105 9.88 -6.00 -4.09
C TYR A 105 11.21 -5.72 -3.36
N LEU A 106 12.35 -6.10 -3.92
CA LEU A 106 13.69 -5.66 -3.48
C LEU A 106 14.12 -4.36 -4.16
N TYR A 107 13.64 -4.12 -5.39
CA TYR A 107 14.12 -3.02 -6.21
C TYR A 107 13.56 -1.66 -5.78
N PRO A 108 14.30 -0.56 -6.01
CA PRO A 108 13.76 0.78 -5.81
C PRO A 108 12.54 1.03 -6.73
N SER A 109 11.64 1.89 -6.29
CA SER A 109 10.47 2.34 -7.06
C SER A 109 10.31 3.85 -6.96
N ARG A 110 9.42 4.44 -7.78
CA ARG A 110 9.24 5.91 -7.89
C ARG A 110 9.21 6.67 -6.55
N TYR A 111 8.57 6.11 -5.53
CA TYR A 111 8.44 6.73 -4.20
C TYR A 111 9.31 6.06 -3.11
N CYS A 112 10.05 5.00 -3.44
CA CYS A 112 10.88 4.25 -2.51
C CYS A 112 12.29 4.08 -3.11
N GLN A 113 13.08 5.16 -3.06
CA GLN A 113 14.45 5.19 -3.61
C GLN A 113 15.45 4.49 -2.67
N SER A 114 15.26 3.20 -2.43
CA SER A 114 16.06 2.38 -1.50
C SER A 114 17.55 2.34 -1.83
N ASP A 115 17.89 2.43 -3.11
CA ASP A 115 19.26 2.55 -3.64
C ASP A 115 20.01 3.77 -3.08
N ARG A 116 19.28 4.85 -2.76
CA ARG A 116 19.85 6.06 -2.14
C ARG A 116 19.98 5.96 -0.62
N LEU A 117 19.39 4.94 0.00
CA LEU A 117 19.31 4.77 1.46
C LEU A 117 20.16 3.61 1.98
N LEU A 118 20.87 2.86 1.13
CA LEU A 118 21.68 1.69 1.50
C LEU A 118 22.62 1.95 2.69
N ARG A 119 23.47 2.97 2.60
CA ARG A 119 24.45 3.29 3.66
C ARG A 119 23.74 3.67 4.96
N PHE A 120 22.70 4.49 4.85
CA PHE A 120 21.93 4.95 6.01
C PHE A 120 21.27 3.77 6.73
N ALA A 121 20.54 2.92 5.99
CA ALA A 121 19.84 1.79 6.56
C ALA A 121 20.80 0.77 7.19
N ASN A 122 21.95 0.51 6.56
CA ASN A 122 22.96 -0.39 7.13
C ASN A 122 23.57 0.14 8.44
N VAL A 123 23.83 1.44 8.55
CA VAL A 123 24.34 2.04 9.79
C VAL A 123 23.30 1.94 10.92
N GLU A 124 22.04 2.30 10.63
CA GLU A 124 20.97 2.33 11.64
C GLU A 124 20.50 0.92 12.05
N PHE A 125 20.44 -0.04 11.12
CA PHE A 125 19.76 -1.32 11.35
C PHE A 125 20.57 -2.56 10.96
N GLY A 126 21.70 -2.41 10.27
CA GLY A 126 22.48 -3.55 9.75
C GLY A 126 23.12 -4.42 10.84
N HIS A 127 23.24 -3.91 12.07
CA HIS A 127 23.75 -4.63 13.22
C HIS A 127 22.68 -5.44 13.97
N LEU A 128 21.40 -5.29 13.60
CA LEU A 128 20.29 -5.99 14.24
C LEU A 128 20.15 -7.42 13.69
N TRP A 129 19.57 -8.30 14.51
CA TRP A 129 19.24 -9.67 14.11
C TRP A 129 18.36 -9.70 12.86
N HIS A 130 18.70 -10.56 11.89
CA HIS A 130 17.98 -10.74 10.62
C HIS A 130 16.66 -11.51 10.82
N GLY A 131 15.60 -10.76 11.12
CA GLY A 131 14.28 -11.30 11.37
C GLY A 131 13.24 -10.20 11.52
N TYR A 132 12.04 -10.58 11.95
CA TYR A 132 10.92 -9.64 12.12
C TYR A 132 11.26 -8.45 13.04
N SER A 133 12.09 -8.67 14.06
CA SER A 133 12.54 -7.60 14.98
C SER A 133 13.25 -6.44 14.27
N ARG A 134 13.95 -6.70 13.15
CA ARG A 134 14.61 -5.66 12.37
C ARG A 134 13.60 -4.79 11.63
N VAL A 135 12.55 -5.39 11.08
CA VAL A 135 11.43 -4.67 10.44
C VAL A 135 10.64 -3.87 11.47
N GLN A 136 10.42 -4.41 12.67
CA GLN A 136 9.83 -3.66 13.78
C GLN A 136 10.67 -2.44 14.16
N ALA A 137 11.99 -2.61 14.31
CA ALA A 137 12.89 -1.50 14.63
C ALA A 137 12.83 -0.39 13.57
N ILE A 138 12.73 -0.74 12.29
CA ILE A 138 12.53 0.24 11.21
C ILE A 138 11.18 0.97 11.38
N ARG A 139 10.10 0.23 11.63
CA ARG A 139 8.76 0.79 11.84
C ARG A 139 8.76 1.75 13.04
N ASP A 140 9.33 1.34 14.16
CA ASP A 140 9.38 2.14 15.39
C ASP A 140 10.22 3.40 15.17
N TRP A 141 11.39 3.28 14.53
CA TRP A 141 12.25 4.40 14.17
C TRP A 141 11.53 5.44 13.30
N VAL A 142 10.75 4.99 12.31
CA VAL A 142 9.95 5.87 11.44
C VAL A 142 8.86 6.57 12.23
N VAL A 143 8.11 5.83 13.05
CA VAL A 143 7.03 6.38 13.89
C VAL A 143 7.55 7.43 14.88
N GLU A 144 8.73 7.21 15.47
CA GLU A 144 9.34 8.14 16.42
C GLU A 144 9.83 9.44 15.76
N ARG A 145 10.24 9.38 14.49
CA ARG A 145 10.95 10.50 13.83
C ARG A 145 10.12 11.25 12.81
N VAL A 146 9.07 10.65 12.28
CA VAL A 146 8.17 11.30 11.33
C VAL A 146 6.92 11.72 12.06
N THR A 147 6.59 13.02 12.01
CA THR A 147 5.38 13.56 12.59
C THR A 147 4.21 13.40 11.61
N PHE A 148 3.09 12.83 12.06
CA PHE A 148 1.88 12.79 11.25
C PHE A 148 1.25 14.20 11.15
N ARG A 149 1.04 14.70 9.94
CA ARG A 149 0.37 15.99 9.71
C ARG A 149 -0.42 15.97 8.41
N SER A 150 -1.71 16.26 8.48
CA SER A 150 -2.55 16.40 7.29
C SER A 150 -2.07 17.56 6.41
N ASN A 151 -2.20 17.42 5.09
CA ASN A 151 -1.77 18.39 4.08
C ASN A 151 -0.28 18.77 4.15
N SER A 152 0.58 17.88 4.66
CA SER A 152 2.04 18.10 4.67
C SER A 152 2.77 17.50 3.47
N SER A 153 2.07 16.78 2.59
CA SER A 153 2.67 16.09 1.45
C SER A 153 1.72 16.11 0.24
N ASP A 154 2.25 15.77 -0.93
CA ASP A 154 1.51 15.70 -2.19
C ASP A 154 1.79 14.39 -2.96
N GLY A 155 1.23 14.25 -4.16
CA GLY A 155 1.37 13.05 -4.99
C GLY A 155 2.81 12.74 -5.45
N ASN A 156 3.74 13.68 -5.29
CA ASN A 156 5.14 13.55 -5.67
C ASN A 156 6.09 13.23 -4.51
N THR A 157 5.66 13.46 -3.26
CA THR A 157 6.45 13.18 -2.05
C THR A 157 6.91 11.72 -2.02
N SER A 158 8.20 11.54 -1.75
CA SER A 158 8.90 10.25 -1.75
C SER A 158 9.57 9.93 -0.42
N ALA A 159 10.04 8.69 -0.25
CA ALA A 159 10.72 8.24 0.97
C ALA A 159 11.92 9.12 1.35
N VAL A 160 12.71 9.56 0.37
CA VAL A 160 13.87 10.44 0.63
C VAL A 160 13.41 11.80 1.14
N ASP A 161 12.33 12.35 0.59
CA ASP A 161 11.75 13.62 1.03
C ASP A 161 11.25 13.48 2.48
N THR A 162 10.47 12.43 2.77
CA THR A 162 9.95 12.15 4.12
C THR A 162 11.07 11.95 5.16
N LEU A 163 12.18 11.31 4.78
CA LEU A 163 13.33 11.13 5.66
C LEU A 163 13.96 12.48 6.07
N VAL A 164 14.01 13.44 5.14
CA VAL A 164 14.58 14.76 5.36
C VAL A 164 13.58 15.67 6.11
N GLU A 165 12.33 15.70 5.64
CA GLU A 165 11.29 16.60 6.13
C GLU A 165 10.71 16.17 7.47
N LYS A 166 10.75 14.86 7.79
CA LYS A 166 10.28 14.29 9.06
C LYS A 166 8.81 14.61 9.36
N VAL A 167 8.02 14.80 8.31
CA VAL A 167 6.57 15.04 8.39
C VAL A 167 5.90 14.36 7.20
N GLY A 168 4.67 13.86 7.39
CA GLY A 168 3.94 13.18 6.33
C GLY A 168 2.58 12.65 6.77
N VAL A 169 1.92 11.95 5.86
CA VAL A 169 0.70 11.17 6.13
C VAL A 169 1.00 9.67 5.98
N CYS A 170 0.00 8.80 6.19
CA CYS A 170 0.17 7.34 6.18
C CYS A 170 0.93 6.80 4.97
N ARG A 171 0.68 7.36 3.77
CA ARG A 171 1.39 7.02 2.53
C ARG A 171 2.90 7.23 2.62
N ASP A 172 3.32 8.32 3.24
CA ASP A 172 4.72 8.74 3.30
C ASP A 172 5.50 7.88 4.30
N PHE A 173 4.87 7.56 5.44
CA PHE A 173 5.39 6.60 6.41
C PHE A 173 5.60 5.22 5.77
N ALA A 174 4.60 4.73 5.04
CA ALA A 174 4.68 3.45 4.34
C ALA A 174 5.80 3.43 3.30
N HIS A 175 5.94 4.49 2.48
CA HIS A 175 7.01 4.58 1.50
C HIS A 175 8.41 4.62 2.14
N LEU A 176 8.60 5.38 3.23
CA LEU A 176 9.86 5.42 3.94
C LEU A 176 10.21 4.05 4.55
N MET A 177 9.25 3.39 5.22
CA MET A 177 9.45 2.05 5.76
C MET A 177 9.83 1.04 4.68
N ILE A 178 9.13 1.05 3.54
CA ILE A 178 9.44 0.17 2.40
C ILE A 178 10.84 0.44 1.86
N ALA A 179 11.21 1.72 1.69
CA ALA A 179 12.53 2.07 1.16
C ALA A 179 13.66 1.60 2.09
N LEU A 180 13.48 1.72 3.41
CA LEU A 180 14.46 1.24 4.40
C LEU A 180 14.55 -0.29 4.45
N CYS A 181 13.41 -1.00 4.36
CA CYS A 181 13.41 -2.47 4.27
C CYS A 181 14.15 -2.95 3.03
N ARG A 182 13.84 -2.38 1.86
CA ARG A 182 14.49 -2.72 0.59
C ARG A 182 15.99 -2.41 0.59
N ALA A 183 16.39 -1.33 1.25
CA ALA A 183 17.81 -0.97 1.42
C ALA A 183 18.62 -2.00 2.23
N LEU A 184 17.94 -2.90 2.94
CA LEU A 184 18.52 -4.01 3.73
C LEU A 184 18.25 -5.38 3.09
N ASN A 185 17.84 -5.41 1.82
CA ASN A 185 17.44 -6.61 1.08
C ASN A 185 16.23 -7.35 1.67
N ILE A 186 15.35 -6.66 2.39
CA ILE A 186 14.08 -7.21 2.85
C ILE A 186 13.00 -6.86 1.81
N PRO A 187 12.37 -7.84 1.12
CA PRO A 187 11.30 -7.57 0.19
C PRO A 187 10.13 -6.86 0.89
N ALA A 188 9.75 -5.70 0.39
CA ALA A 188 8.67 -4.90 0.97
C ALA A 188 7.77 -4.32 -0.12
N ARG A 189 6.45 -4.42 0.07
CA ARG A 189 5.45 -3.91 -0.88
C ARG A 189 4.49 -2.94 -0.22
N PHE A 190 3.94 -2.04 -1.02
CA PHE A 190 2.87 -1.15 -0.59
C PHE A 190 1.55 -1.91 -0.54
N ALA A 191 0.78 -1.71 0.51
CA ALA A 191 -0.56 -2.26 0.68
C ALA A 191 -1.50 -1.17 1.17
N THR A 192 -2.73 -1.17 0.68
CA THR A 192 -3.80 -0.26 1.10
C THR A 192 -4.95 -1.08 1.66
N GLY A 193 -5.64 -0.56 2.65
CA GLY A 193 -6.78 -1.20 3.26
C GLY A 193 -7.68 -0.18 3.95
N ILE A 194 -8.73 -0.70 4.58
CA ILE A 194 -9.65 0.06 5.44
C ILE A 194 -9.50 -0.50 6.85
N ASP A 195 -9.40 0.39 7.81
CA ASP A 195 -9.33 0.13 9.24
C ASP A 195 -10.69 0.19 9.94
#